data_AF-A0A5N5FJY0-F1
#
_entry.id   AF-A0A5N5FJY0-F1
#
_cell.length_a   1.000
_cell.length_b   1.000
_cell.length_c   1.000
_cell.angle_alpha   90.00
_cell.angle_beta   90.00
_cell.angle_gamma   90.00
#
_symmetry.space_group_name_H-M   'P 1'
#
loop_
_entity.id
_entity.type
_entity.pdbx_description
1 polymer ?
#
loop_
_entity_poly.entity_id
_entity_poly.type
_entity_poly.pdbx_seq_one_letter_code
_entity_poly.pdbx_strand_id
1 'polypeptide(L)'
;MVEELDGHVMRCVRDQNGNHVIQKCIECVPEEAIRFIVSTFFDQVVTLSTHPYGCRVIQRVLEHCKDENTESKVMDEILGAVSMLAQDQYGNYVVQERTINSTSA
;
A
#
# COMPACT_ATOMS: atom_id res chain seq x y z
N MET A 1 15.13 -0.32 -14.75
CA MET A 1 13.86 0.25 -15.29
C MET A 1 12.90 0.69 -14.17
N VAL A 2 12.79 -0.03 -13.04
CA VAL A 2 12.09 0.47 -11.83
C VAL A 2 12.97 1.34 -10.93
N GLU A 3 14.29 1.13 -10.92
CA GLU A 3 15.24 1.86 -10.08
C GLU A 3 15.25 3.39 -10.30
N GLU A 4 14.84 3.88 -11.47
CA GLU A 4 14.70 5.32 -11.75
C GLU A 4 13.61 6.00 -10.90
N LEU A 5 12.70 5.21 -10.31
CA LEU A 5 11.68 5.70 -9.40
C LEU A 5 12.23 5.95 -7.99
N ASP A 6 13.44 5.48 -7.70
CA ASP A 6 14.07 5.68 -6.41
C ASP A 6 14.21 7.17 -6.09
N GLY A 7 13.85 7.56 -4.86
CA GLY A 7 13.71 8.96 -4.44
C GLY A 7 12.48 9.72 -4.96
N HIS A 8 11.69 9.16 -5.89
CA HIS A 8 10.50 9.80 -6.47
C HIS A 8 9.18 9.08 -6.18
N VAL A 9 9.24 7.90 -5.54
CA VAL A 9 8.09 7.02 -5.27
C VAL A 9 6.89 7.76 -4.68
N MET A 10 7.08 8.53 -3.59
CA MET A 10 5.97 9.26 -2.95
C MET A 10 5.34 10.32 -3.85
N ARG A 11 6.13 10.95 -4.72
CA ARG A 11 5.60 11.90 -5.71
C ARG A 11 4.76 11.16 -6.75
N CYS A 12 5.22 10.01 -7.22
CA CYS A 12 4.49 9.18 -8.17
C CYS A 12 3.16 8.68 -7.59
N VAL A 13 3.12 8.23 -6.33
CA VAL A 13 1.87 7.78 -5.68
C VAL A 13 0.82 8.88 -5.60
N ARG A 14 1.25 10.13 -5.40
CA ARG A 14 0.36 11.30 -5.31
C ARG A 14 0.00 11.90 -6.68
N ASP A 15 0.61 11.43 -7.76
CA ASP A 15 0.35 11.87 -9.12
C ASP A 15 -0.80 11.07 -9.76
N GLN A 16 -1.63 11.74 -10.58
CA GLN A 16 -2.79 11.11 -11.22
C GLN A 16 -2.42 9.96 -12.17
N ASN A 17 -1.22 10.00 -12.76
CA ASN A 17 -0.73 8.98 -13.69
C ASN A 17 0.32 8.09 -13.02
N GLY A 18 1.19 8.68 -12.19
CA GLY A 18 2.26 7.99 -11.48
C GLY A 18 1.74 6.88 -10.57
N ASN A 19 0.57 7.05 -9.95
CA ASN A 19 -0.01 6.01 -9.08
C ASN A 19 -0.31 4.71 -9.86
N HIS A 20 -0.66 4.79 -11.14
CA HIS A 20 -0.89 3.62 -11.98
C HIS A 20 0.40 2.88 -12.28
N VAL A 21 1.51 3.61 -12.47
CA VAL A 21 2.84 3.01 -12.66
C VAL A 21 3.24 2.24 -11.40
N ILE A 22 3.08 2.85 -10.23
CA ILE A 22 3.41 2.19 -8.94
C ILE A 22 2.54 0.94 -8.71
N GLN A 23 1.23 1.02 -8.96
CA GLN A 23 0.36 -0.15 -8.89
C GLN A 23 0.82 -1.27 -9.82
N LYS A 24 1.17 -0.93 -11.08
CA LYS A 24 1.66 -1.92 -12.04
C LYS A 24 2.99 -2.54 -11.64
N CYS A 25 3.88 -1.75 -11.03
CA CYS A 25 5.12 -2.28 -10.46
C CYS A 25 4.83 -3.32 -9.38
N ILE A 26 3.91 -3.03 -8.46
CA ILE A 26 3.52 -3.96 -7.39
C ILE A 26 2.86 -5.24 -7.93
N GLU A 27 2.01 -5.12 -8.95
CA GLU A 27 1.29 -6.27 -9.53
C GLU A 27 2.18 -7.20 -10.35
N CYS A 28 3.18 -6.67 -11.07
CA CYS A 28 3.86 -7.38 -12.15
C CYS A 28 5.36 -7.58 -11.94
N VAL A 29 5.97 -6.92 -10.96
CA VAL A 29 7.40 -7.02 -10.69
C VAL A 29 7.60 -7.82 -9.40
N PRO A 30 8.56 -8.77 -9.36
CA PRO A 30 8.86 -9.49 -8.13
C PRO A 30 9.16 -8.55 -6.97
N GLU A 31 8.65 -8.87 -5.78
CA GLU A 31 8.73 -8.03 -4.58
C GLU A 31 10.18 -7.61 -4.26
N GLU A 32 11.15 -8.52 -4.47
CA GLU A 32 12.58 -8.27 -4.26
C GLU A 32 13.10 -7.06 -5.06
N ALA A 33 12.61 -6.87 -6.29
CA ALA A 33 13.02 -5.80 -7.18
C ALA A 33 12.27 -4.47 -6.94
N ILE A 34 11.18 -4.49 -6.17
CA ILE A 34 10.41 -3.30 -5.79
C ILE A 34 10.48 -3.01 -4.29
N ARG A 35 11.40 -3.65 -3.56
CA ARG A 35 11.55 -3.47 -2.12
C ARG A 35 11.77 -2.02 -1.73
N PHE A 36 12.47 -1.23 -2.55
CA PHE A 36 12.65 0.21 -2.33
C PHE A 36 11.32 0.98 -2.38
N ILE A 37 10.40 0.61 -3.29
CA ILE A 37 9.05 1.17 -3.41
C ILE A 37 8.26 0.87 -2.14
N VAL A 38 8.17 -0.41 -1.77
CA VAL A 38 7.42 -0.86 -0.59
C VAL A 38 7.96 -0.23 0.68
N SER A 39 9.29 -0.18 0.82
CA SER A 39 9.93 0.40 2.01
C SER A 39 9.68 1.89 2.18
N THR A 40 9.38 2.60 1.08
CA THR A 40 9.03 4.03 1.12
C THR A 40 7.64 4.27 1.72
N PHE A 41 6.79 3.24 1.77
CA PHE A 41 5.43 3.36 2.32
C PHE A 41 5.36 3.15 3.83
N PHE A 42 6.37 2.51 4.43
CA PHE A 42 6.46 2.34 5.87
C PHE A 42 6.44 3.71 6.57
N ASP A 43 5.78 3.77 7.73
CA ASP A 43 5.50 4.99 8.51
C ASP A 43 4.58 6.01 7.78
N GLN A 44 4.08 5.68 6.59
CA GLN A 44 3.17 6.49 5.80
C GLN A 44 1.91 5.73 5.40
N VAL A 45 1.72 4.49 5.87
CA VAL A 45 0.63 3.62 5.43
C VAL A 45 -0.71 4.28 5.69
N VAL A 46 -0.94 4.78 6.90
CA VAL A 46 -2.19 5.45 7.28
C VAL A 46 -2.47 6.67 6.39
N THR A 47 -1.47 7.52 6.19
CA THR A 47 -1.57 8.72 5.33
C THR A 47 -1.90 8.36 3.89
N LEU A 48 -1.30 7.30 3.36
CA LEU A 48 -1.55 6.81 2.00
C LEU A 48 -2.93 6.16 1.90
N SER A 49 -3.36 5.41 2.92
CA SER A 49 -4.68 4.79 2.97
C SER A 49 -5.84 5.80 2.95
N THR A 50 -5.65 7.00 3.49
CA THR A 50 -6.64 8.10 3.41
C THR A 50 -6.46 8.99 2.18
N HIS A 51 -5.56 8.66 1.25
CA HIS A 51 -5.31 9.44 0.05
C HIS A 51 -6.08 8.84 -1.16
N PRO A 52 -6.71 9.66 -2.02
CA PRO A 52 -7.55 9.17 -3.15
C PRO A 52 -6.82 8.24 -4.12
N TYR A 53 -5.50 8.42 -4.29
CA TYR A 53 -4.66 7.53 -5.11
C TYR A 53 -3.83 6.56 -4.27
N GLY A 54 -3.50 6.93 -3.03
CA GLY A 54 -2.61 6.15 -2.18
C GLY A 54 -3.30 4.90 -1.65
N CYS A 55 -4.61 4.96 -1.40
CA CYS A 55 -5.38 3.83 -0.89
C CYS A 55 -5.30 2.62 -1.83
N ARG A 56 -5.35 2.87 -3.15
CA ARG A 56 -5.22 1.83 -4.18
C ARG A 56 -3.82 1.22 -4.21
N VAL A 57 -2.79 2.03 -3.99
CA VAL A 57 -1.41 1.53 -3.91
C VAL A 57 -1.25 0.62 -2.69
N ILE A 58 -1.75 1.02 -1.51
CA ILE A 58 -1.68 0.19 -0.31
C ILE A 58 -2.48 -1.10 -0.48
N GLN A 59 -3.65 -1.08 -1.13
CA GLN A 59 -4.38 -2.31 -1.47
C GLN A 59 -3.54 -3.26 -2.33
N ARG A 60 -2.90 -2.76 -3.39
CA ARG A 60 -2.01 -3.61 -4.21
C ARG A 60 -0.85 -4.19 -3.41
N VAL A 61 -0.27 -3.43 -2.47
CA VAL A 61 0.77 -3.97 -1.56
C VAL A 61 0.20 -5.13 -0.74
N LEU A 62 -0.97 -4.96 -0.13
CA LEU A 62 -1.60 -6.00 0.70
C LEU A 62 -2.01 -7.25 -0.10
N GLU A 63 -2.34 -7.09 -1.38
CA GLU A 63 -2.76 -8.16 -2.29
C GLU A 63 -1.57 -8.95 -2.87
N HIS A 64 -0.51 -8.26 -3.29
CA HIS A 64 0.58 -8.82 -4.10
C HIS A 64 1.90 -9.00 -3.34
N CYS A 65 2.17 -8.21 -2.30
CA CYS A 65 3.35 -8.43 -1.45
C CYS A 65 3.03 -9.55 -0.47
N LYS A 66 3.88 -10.60 -0.45
CA LYS A 66 3.71 -11.80 0.38
C LYS A 66 4.87 -11.99 1.36
N ASP A 67 5.84 -11.08 1.36
CA ASP A 67 6.86 -11.05 2.39
C ASP A 67 6.24 -10.79 3.78
N GLU A 68 6.52 -11.67 4.73
CA GLU A 68 5.96 -11.62 6.08
C GLU A 68 6.33 -10.31 6.82
N ASN A 69 7.51 -9.74 6.54
CA ASN A 69 7.97 -8.52 7.19
C ASN A 69 7.25 -7.29 6.63
N THR A 70 7.15 -7.20 5.29
CA THR A 70 6.30 -6.19 4.63
C THR A 70 4.88 -6.26 5.16
N GLU A 71 4.30 -7.47 5.18
CA GLU A 71 2.93 -7.68 5.60
C GLU A 71 2.68 -7.25 7.04
N SER A 72 3.52 -7.71 7.97
CA SER A 72 3.40 -7.39 9.40
C SER A 72 3.47 -5.89 9.65
N LYS A 73 4.42 -5.19 9.01
CA LYS A 73 4.60 -3.75 9.21
C LYS A 73 3.40 -2.94 8.74
N VAL A 74 2.93 -3.23 7.52
CA VAL A 74 1.77 -2.52 6.97
C VAL A 74 0.52 -2.81 7.81
N MET A 75 0.36 -4.05 8.30
CA MET A 75 -0.75 -4.41 9.18
C MET A 75 -0.68 -3.73 10.54
N ASP A 76 0.48 -3.66 11.18
CA ASP A 76 0.65 -3.01 12.47
C ASP A 76 0.25 -1.53 12.41
N GLU A 77 0.64 -0.83 11.34
CA GLU A 77 0.23 0.56 11.10
C GLU A 77 -1.28 0.69 10.87
N ILE A 78 -1.89 -0.20 10.07
CA ILE A 78 -3.33 -0.20 9.83
C ILE A 78 -4.10 -0.48 11.13
N LEU A 79 -3.69 -1.48 11.90
CA LEU A 79 -4.33 -1.86 13.16
C LEU A 79 -4.24 -0.73 14.20
N GLY A 80 -3.12 -0.02 14.25
CA GLY A 80 -2.95 1.16 15.10
C GLY A 80 -3.92 2.30 14.78
N ALA A 81 -4.39 2.40 13.53
CA ALA A 81 -5.30 3.44 13.04
C ALA A 81 -6.65 2.90 12.55
N VAL A 82 -7.00 1.65 12.84
CA VAL A 82 -8.10 0.94 12.17
C VAL A 82 -9.44 1.64 12.33
N SER A 83 -9.72 2.20 13.51
CA SER A 83 -10.97 2.91 13.80
C SER A 83 -11.11 4.18 12.97
N MET A 84 -10.01 4.90 12.76
CA MET A 84 -9.97 6.09 11.92
C MET A 84 -10.09 5.72 10.44
N LEU A 85 -9.32 4.72 9.99
CA LEU A 85 -9.37 4.25 8.60
C LEU A 85 -10.74 3.71 8.23
N ALA A 86 -11.41 2.97 9.12
CA ALA A 86 -12.75 2.44 8.88
C ALA A 86 -13.83 3.53 8.68
N GLN A 87 -13.62 4.72 9.24
CA GLN A 87 -14.52 5.87 9.10
C GLN A 87 -14.12 6.79 7.93
N ASP A 88 -12.92 6.64 7.39
CA ASP A 88 -12.43 7.45 6.28
C ASP A 88 -13.03 7.01 4.95
N GLN A 89 -13.27 7.97 4.05
CA GLN A 89 -13.91 7.75 2.75
C GLN A 89 -13.10 6.84 1.81
N TYR A 90 -11.77 6.73 2.02
CA TYR A 90 -10.87 5.87 1.24
C TYR A 90 -10.26 4.75 2.10
N GLY A 91 -9.94 5.06 3.36
CA GLY A 91 -9.33 4.11 4.30
C GLY A 91 -10.22 2.90 4.58
N ASN A 92 -11.55 3.05 4.51
CA ASN A 92 -12.47 1.95 4.80
C ASN A 92 -12.26 0.76 3.85
N TYR A 93 -11.91 1.03 2.59
CA TYR A 93 -11.63 -0.02 1.61
C TYR A 93 -10.34 -0.78 1.95
N VAL A 94 -9.32 -0.08 2.47
CA VAL A 94 -8.05 -0.72 2.88
C VAL A 94 -8.28 -1.66 4.07
N VAL A 95 -9.12 -1.26 5.03
CA VAL A 95 -9.46 -2.09 6.20
C VAL A 95 -10.34 -3.28 5.80
N GLN A 96 -11.31 -3.07 4.91
CA GLN A 96 -12.21 -4.13 4.43
C GLN A 96 -11.47 -5.23 3.66
N GLU A 97 -10.48 -4.87 2.83
CA GLU A 97 -9.71 -5.80 2.01
C GLU A 97 -9.12 -6.96 2.83
N ARG A 98 -8.75 -6.72 4.10
CA ARG A 98 -8.23 -7.76 4.98
C ARG A 98 -9.17 -8.24 6.08
N THR A 99 -10.04 -7.38 6.61
CA THR A 99 -10.99 -7.79 7.67
C THR A 99 -11.97 -8.85 7.15
N ILE A 100 -12.33 -8.83 5.86
CA ILE A 100 -13.22 -9.85 5.27
C ILE A 100 -12.48 -11.18 5.01
N ASN A 101 -11.19 -11.13 4.66
CA ASN A 101 -10.40 -12.32 4.35
C ASN A 101 -9.96 -13.12 5.60
N SER A 102 -9.95 -12.52 6.80
CA SER A 102 -9.72 -13.26 8.06
C SER A 102 -10.96 -13.98 8.62
N THR A 103 -12.15 -13.78 8.03
CA THR A 103 -13.41 -14.42 8.50
C THR A 103 -13.81 -15.63 7.65
N SER A 104 -13.00 -16.00 6.64
CA SER A 104 -13.26 -17.12 5.72
C SER A 104 -12.22 -18.24 5.81
N ALA A 105 -11.46 -18.32 6.90
CA ALA A 105 -10.52 -19.42 7.20
C ALA A 105 -11.02 -20.25 8.39
#